data_AF-A0A920MW77-F1
#
_entry.id   AF-A0A920MW77-F1
#
_cell.length_a   1.000
_cell.length_b   1.000
_cell.length_c   1.000
_cell.angle_alpha   90.00
_cell.angle_beta   90.00
_cell.angle_gamma   90.00
#
_symmetry.space_group_name_H-M   'P 1'
#
loop_
_entity.id
_entity.type
_entity.pdbx_description
1 polymer ?
#
loop_
_entity_poly.entity_id
_entity_poly.type
_entity_poly.pdbx_seq_one_letter_code
_entity_poly.pdbx_strand_id
1 'polypeptide(L)' 'MEIFQMKTIQCKFHLWEFDVRTACAIKNSKIKVRTFPVEIQNDAIFC' A
#
# COMPACT_ATOMS: atom_id res chain seq x y z
N MET A 1 23.62 5.89 0.24
CA MET A 1 22.78 4.85 0.87
C MET A 1 21.36 5.13 0.46
N GLU A 2 20.82 4.33 -0.45
CA GLU A 2 19.47 4.49 -0.98
C GLU A 2 18.45 4.30 0.14
N ILE A 3 17.62 5.32 0.38
CA ILE A 3 16.47 5.21 1.30
C ILE A 3 15.40 4.41 0.55
N PHE A 4 15.45 3.08 0.63
CA PHE A 4 14.32 2.24 0.23
C PHE A 4 13.19 2.48 1.23
N GLN A 5 12.42 3.54 1.02
CA GLN A 5 11.19 3.78 1.76
C GLN A 5 10.17 2.73 1.29
N MET A 6 10.20 1.54 1.90
CA MET A 6 9.20 0.50 1.68
C MET A 6 7.83 1.13 1.96
N LYS A 7 7.03 1.34 0.90
CA LYS A 7 5.66 1.84 1.01
C LYS A 7 4.76 0.69 1.46
N THR A 8 5.00 0.19 2.67
CA THR A 8 4.26 -0.90 3.28
C THR A 8 3.34 -0.36 4.36
N ILE A 9 2.12 -0.89 4.42
CA ILE A 9 1.18 -0.65 5.52
C ILE A 9 1.03 -1.93 6.33
N GLN A 10 1.04 -1.82 7.65
CA GLN A 10 0.83 -2.95 8.55
C GLN A 10 -0.56 -2.91 9.17
N CYS A 11 -1.28 -4.03 9.10
CA CYS A 11 -2.55 -4.23 9.81
C CYS A 11 -2.30 -4.37 11.31
N LYS A 12 -2.99 -3.56 12.14
CA LYS A 12 -2.81 -3.56 13.60
C LYS A 12 -3.38 -4.80 14.32
N PHE A 13 -4.20 -5.61 13.65
CA PHE A 13 -4.81 -6.80 14.25
C PHE A 13 -3.91 -8.03 14.12
N HIS A 14 -3.48 -8.34 12.91
CA HIS A 14 -2.75 -9.57 12.60
C HIS A 14 -1.30 -9.33 12.16
N LEU A 15 -0.86 -8.06 12.16
CA LEU A 15 0.49 -7.64 11.80
C LEU A 15 0.91 -8.00 10.37
N TRP A 16 -0.05 -8.28 9.50
CA TRP A 16 0.21 -8.47 8.07
C TRP A 16 0.64 -7.16 7.44
N GLU A 17 1.64 -7.25 6.57
CA GLU A 17 2.18 -6.14 5.81
C GLU A 17 1.74 -6.25 4.36
N PHE A 18 1.38 -5.11 3.78
CA PHE A 18 0.93 -5.00 2.40
C PHE A 18 1.74 -3.93 1.68
N ASP A 19 2.18 -4.22 0.47
CA ASP A 19 2.79 -3.22 -0.40
C ASP A 19 1.69 -2.32 -0.98
N VAL A 20 1.79 -1.00 -0.76
CA VAL A 20 0.75 -0.02 -1.16
C VAL A 20 0.63 0.14 -2.68
N ARG A 21 1.66 -0.22 -3.46
CA ARG A 21 1.65 -0.13 -4.93
C ARG A 21 0.97 -1.34 -5.56
N THR A 22 1.23 -2.54 -5.04
CA THR A 22 0.69 -3.79 -5.59
C THR A 22 -0.60 -4.25 -4.90
N ALA A 23 -0.86 -3.73 -3.70
CA ALA A 23 -1.91 -4.13 -2.78
C ALA A 23 -1.84 -5.59 -2.30
N CYS A 24 -0.71 -6.25 -2.50
CA CYS A 24 -0.51 -7.64 -2.11
C CYS A 24 0.13 -7.72 -0.72
N ALA A 25 -0.21 -8.77 0.04
CA ALA A 25 0.49 -9.08 1.28
C ALA A 25 1.93 -9.50 0.98
N ILE A 26 2.90 -8.93 1.70
CA ILE A 26 4.34 -9.16 1.46
C ILE A 26 4.71 -10.64 1.55
N LYS A 27 4.14 -11.35 2.52
CA LYS A 27 4.43 -12.78 2.76
C LYS A 27 3.52 -13.73 1.99
N ASN A 28 2.49 -13.23 1.30
CA ASN A 28 1.58 -14.05 0.51
C ASN A 28 0.89 -13.22 -0.59
N SER A 29 1.48 -13.22 -1.78
CA SER A 29 0.99 -12.43 -2.93
C SER A 29 -0.39 -12.82 -3.44
N LYS A 30 -0.95 -13.96 -2.99
CA LYS A 30 -2.33 -14.36 -3.32
C LYS A 30 -3.37 -13.60 -2.49
N ILE A 31 -2.97 -13.00 -1.37
CA ILE A 31 -3.84 -12.17 -0.53
C ILE A 31 -3.67 -10.73 -0.98
N LYS A 32 -4.77 -10.12 -1.44
CA LYS A 32 -4.81 -8.76 -1.96
C LYS A 32 -5.88 -7.93 -1.27
N VAL A 33 -5.57 -6.68 -0.96
CA VAL A 33 -6.55 -5.70 -0.48
C VAL A 33 -7.15 -4.93 -1.65
N ARG A 34 -8.39 -4.45 -1.47
CA ARG A 34 -9.06 -3.63 -2.48
C ARG A 34 -8.31 -2.31 -2.68
N THR A 35 -8.14 -1.91 -3.93
CA THR A 35 -7.56 -0.61 -4.33
C THR A 35 -8.60 0.28 -4.94
N PHE A 36 -8.36 1.59 -4.84
CA PHE A 36 -9.15 2.63 -5.51
C PHE A 36 -8.18 3.50 -6.31
N PRO A 37 -8.54 3.94 -7.53
CA PRO A 37 -7.76 4.92 -8.24
C PRO A 37 -7.70 6.21 -7.42
N VAL A 38 -6.58 6.92 -7.47
CA VAL A 38 -6.40 8.20 -6.79
C VAL A 38 -5.76 9.16 -7.76
N GLU A 39 -6.29 10.38 -7.80
CA GLU A 39 -5.77 11.48 -8.61
C GLU A 39 -5.36 12.64 -7.71
N ILE A 40 -4.31 13.37 -8.11
CA ILE A 40 -3.90 14.62 -7.47
C ILE A 40 -4.19 15.75 -8.45
N GLN A 41 -5.04 16.69 -8.05
CA GLN A 41 -5.35 17.90 -8.82
C GLN A 41 -5.23 19.12 -7.91
N ASN A 42 -4.42 20.11 -8.30
CA ASN A 42 -4.22 21.35 -7.53
C ASN A 42 -3.93 21.11 -6.03
N ASP A 43 -2.97 20.23 -5.73
CA ASP A 43 -2.58 19.81 -4.37
C ASP A 43 -3.69 19.15 -3.54
N ALA A 44 -4.83 18.80 -4.14
CA ALA A 44 -5.91 18.04 -3.53
C ALA A 44 -5.93 16.58 -4.04
N ILE A 45 -6.40 15.67 -3.19
CA ILE A 45 -6.48 14.22 -3.46
C ILE A 45 -7.94 13.85 -3.75
N PHE A 46 -8.16 13.13 -4.85
CA PHE A 46 -9.46 12.60 -5.29
C PHE A 46 -9.38 11.08 -5.42
N CYS A 47 -10.42 10.35 -5.04
CA CYS A 47 -10.44 8.88 -4.97
C CYS A 47 -11.78 8.28 -5.38
#